data_AF-A0A0L7SYB3-F1
#
_entry.id   AF-A0A0L7SYB3-F1
#
_cell.length_a   1.000
_cell.length_b   1.000
_cell.length_c   1.000
_cell.angle_alpha   90.00
_cell.angle_beta   90.00
_cell.angle_gamma   90.00
#
_symmetry.space_group_name_H-M   'P 1'
#
loop_
_entity.id
_entity.type
_entity.pdbx_description
1 polymer ?
#
loop_
_entity_poly.entity_id
_entity_poly.type
_entity_poly.pdbx_seq_one_letter_code
_entity_poly.pdbx_strand_id
1 'polypeptide(L)'
;MHDILEKLYQAQTLTQAESHQLFSAIITGQLEPTQLAAALIAMKVRGERPEEIAGAACALLEDAKPFPRPDYMFADIVGTGGDGSNSINISTTSAFVAAS
;
A
#
# COMPACT_ATOMS: atom_id res chain seq x y z
N MET A 1 -13.62 12.61 4.69
CA MET A 1 -12.35 12.98 4.03
C MET A 1 -11.68 14.16 4.73
N HIS A 2 -12.34 15.31 4.88
CA HIS A 2 -11.78 16.47 5.60
C HIS A 2 -11.18 16.09 6.96
N ASP A 3 -11.96 15.40 7.81
CA ASP A 3 -11.49 14.97 9.15
C ASP A 3 -10.26 14.05 9.12
N ILE A 4 -10.16 13.18 8.11
CA ILE A 4 -9.02 12.27 7.93
C ILE A 4 -7.76 13.05 7.59
N LEU A 5 -7.87 14.03 6.67
CA LEU A 5 -6.76 14.89 6.30
C LEU A 5 -6.31 15.77 7.48
N GLU A 6 -7.26 16.35 8.23
CA GLU A 6 -6.95 17.14 9.43
C GLU A 6 -6.21 16.32 10.50
N LYS A 7 -6.63 15.06 10.73
CA LYS A 7 -5.90 14.15 11.61
C LYS A 7 -4.45 13.94 11.16
N LEU A 8 -4.24 13.68 9.86
CA LEU A 8 -2.89 13.51 9.31
C LEU A 8 -2.04 14.77 9.49
N TYR A 9 -2.60 15.96 9.24
CA TYR A 9 -1.88 17.23 9.38
C TYR A 9 -1.51 17.55 10.83
N GLN A 10 -2.26 17.00 11.79
CA GLN A 10 -1.96 17.09 13.22
C GLN A 10 -1.05 15.94 13.71
N ALA A 11 -0.43 15.19 12.80
CA ALA A 11 0.40 14.03 13.10
C ALA A 11 -0.32 12.97 13.95
N GLN A 12 -1.64 12.82 13.79
CA GLN A 12 -2.40 11.73 14.37
C GLN A 12 -2.38 10.50 13.46
N THR A 13 -2.55 9.34 14.06
CA THR A 13 -2.67 8.05 13.36
C THR A 13 -4.11 7.82 12.91
N LEU A 14 -4.26 7.19 11.75
CA LEU A 14 -5.56 6.72 11.28
C LEU A 14 -5.82 5.31 11.78
N THR A 15 -7.09 5.01 12.03
CA THR A 15 -7.55 3.62 12.16
C THR A 15 -7.45 2.90 10.81
N GLN A 16 -7.50 1.57 10.82
CA GLN A 16 -7.53 0.78 9.58
C GLN A 16 -8.69 1.18 8.65
N ALA A 17 -9.87 1.46 9.21
CA ALA A 17 -11.05 1.88 8.45
C ALA A 17 -10.87 3.27 7.81
N GLU A 18 -10.26 4.21 8.52
CA GLU A 18 -9.96 5.55 7.99
C GLU A 18 -8.88 5.49 6.90
N SER A 19 -7.84 4.66 7.07
CA SER A 19 -6.83 4.46 6.03
C SER A 19 -7.44 3.81 4.80
N HIS A 20 -8.29 2.78 4.96
CA HIS A 20 -9.03 2.19 3.85
C HIS A 20 -9.87 3.23 3.10
N GLN A 21 -10.62 4.08 3.82
CA GLN A 21 -11.41 5.14 3.21
C GLN A 21 -10.53 6.15 2.44
N LEU A 22 -9.39 6.54 3.00
CA LEU A 22 -8.45 7.44 2.34
C LEU A 22 -7.93 6.85 1.04
N PHE A 23 -7.39 5.62 1.09
CA PHE A 23 -6.78 4.99 -0.08
C PHE A 23 -7.83 4.61 -1.14
N SER A 24 -9.06 4.28 -0.76
CA SER A 24 -10.18 4.08 -1.69
C SER A 24 -10.49 5.35 -2.49
N ALA A 25 -10.44 6.51 -1.85
CA ALA A 25 -10.62 7.79 -2.54
C ALA A 25 -9.42 8.16 -3.42
N ILE A 26 -8.20 7.79 -3.02
CA ILE A 26 -6.99 8.01 -3.82
C ILE A 26 -7.04 7.22 -5.12
N ILE A 27 -7.29 5.91 -5.06
CA ILE A 27 -7.28 5.02 -6.24
C ILE A 27 -8.40 5.35 -7.23
N THR A 28 -9.54 5.84 -6.74
CA THR A 28 -10.67 6.29 -7.57
C THR A 28 -10.52 7.73 -8.08
N GLY A 29 -9.38 8.39 -7.81
CA GLY A 29 -9.07 9.73 -8.32
C GLY A 29 -9.91 10.85 -7.69
N GLN A 30 -10.41 10.65 -6.48
CA GLN A 30 -11.28 11.61 -5.77
C GLN A 30 -10.51 12.65 -4.93
N LEU A 31 -9.17 12.55 -4.87
CA LEU A 31 -8.31 13.52 -4.19
C LEU A 31 -7.60 14.43 -5.19
N GLU A 32 -7.55 15.72 -4.86
CA GLU A 32 -6.70 16.66 -5.57
C GLU A 32 -5.22 16.28 -5.40
N PRO A 33 -4.36 16.52 -6.41
CA PRO A 33 -2.94 16.18 -6.32
C PRO A 33 -2.22 16.77 -5.09
N THR A 34 -2.64 17.97 -4.66
CA THR A 34 -2.12 18.64 -3.47
C THR A 34 -2.52 17.92 -2.18
N GLN A 35 -3.75 17.42 -2.09
CA GLN A 35 -4.22 16.65 -0.94
C GLN A 35 -3.54 15.28 -0.86
N LEU A 36 -3.36 14.61 -2.01
CA LEU A 36 -2.60 13.36 -2.09
C LEU A 36 -1.17 13.56 -1.59
N ALA A 37 -0.46 14.55 -2.11
CA ALA A 37 0.91 14.85 -1.70
C ALA A 37 0.98 15.16 -0.20
N ALA A 38 0.07 16.00 0.32
CA ALA A 38 0.04 16.36 1.73
C ALA A 38 -0.22 15.14 2.64
N ALA A 39 -1.17 14.27 2.28
CA ALA A 39 -1.46 13.06 3.03
C ALA A 39 -0.25 12.12 3.09
N LEU A 40 0.39 11.84 1.94
CA LEU A 40 1.55 10.94 1.87
C LEU A 40 2.76 11.50 2.63
N ILE A 41 3.02 12.81 2.53
CA ILE A 41 4.11 13.46 3.27
C ILE A 41 3.82 13.43 4.78
N ALA A 42 2.60 13.75 5.21
CA ALA A 42 2.23 13.74 6.62
C ALA A 42 2.39 12.33 7.24
N MET A 43 1.95 11.30 6.53
CA MET A 43 2.15 9.90 6.92
C MET A 43 3.63 9.54 7.01
N LYS A 44 4.42 9.86 5.98
CA LYS A 44 5.87 9.60 5.93
C LYS A 44 6.63 10.25 7.08
N VAL A 45 6.34 11.53 7.37
CA VAL A 45 7.05 12.31 8.40
C VAL A 45 6.72 11.77 9.80
N ARG A 46 5.46 11.41 10.04
CA ARG A 46 5.04 10.78 11.30
C ARG A 46 5.56 9.34 11.45
N GLY A 47 5.64 8.61 10.35
CA GLY A 47 5.79 7.16 10.30
C GLY A 47 4.42 6.47 10.27
N GLU A 48 4.22 5.60 9.28
CA GLU A 48 3.03 4.79 9.07
C GLU A 48 2.87 3.72 10.15
N ARG A 49 1.63 3.43 10.55
CA ARG A 49 1.29 2.33 11.47
C ARG A 49 0.85 1.07 10.71
N PRO A 50 1.04 -0.14 11.28
CA PRO A 50 0.62 -1.38 10.65
C PRO A 50 -0.85 -1.40 10.19
N GLU A 51 -1.76 -0.86 11.01
CA GLU A 51 -3.18 -0.73 10.70
C GLU A 51 -3.45 0.19 9.51
N GLU A 52 -2.62 1.23 9.32
CA GLU A 52 -2.74 2.16 8.19
C GLU A 52 -2.29 1.47 6.90
N ILE A 53 -1.18 0.74 6.95
CA ILE A 53 -0.67 -0.05 5.82
C ILE A 53 -1.68 -1.15 5.44
N ALA A 54 -2.27 -1.83 6.43
CA ALA A 54 -3.30 -2.83 6.19
C ALA A 54 -4.55 -2.22 5.52
N GLY A 55 -5.03 -1.07 6.00
CA GLY A 55 -6.17 -0.37 5.41
C GLY A 55 -5.92 0.05 3.97
N ALA A 56 -4.72 0.58 3.68
CA ALA A 56 -4.30 0.96 2.34
C ALA A 56 -4.24 -0.24 1.39
N ALA A 57 -3.66 -1.35 1.84
CA ALA A 57 -3.57 -2.59 1.06
C ALA A 57 -4.95 -3.19 0.77
N CYS A 58 -5.87 -3.18 1.74
CA CYS A 58 -7.25 -3.63 1.54
C CYS A 58 -7.95 -2.81 0.45
N ALA A 59 -7.85 -1.48 0.49
CA ALA A 59 -8.46 -0.61 -0.52
C ALA A 59 -7.92 -0.89 -1.94
N LEU A 60 -6.59 -1.09 -2.06
CA LEU A 60 -5.96 -1.45 -3.34
C LEU A 60 -6.41 -2.82 -3.86
N LEU A 61 -6.54 -3.82 -2.98
CA LEU A 61 -6.99 -5.15 -3.35
C LEU A 61 -8.46 -5.19 -3.77
N GLU A 62 -9.31 -4.34 -3.21
CA GLU A 62 -10.73 -4.24 -3.57
C GLU A 62 -10.95 -3.65 -4.96
N ASP A 63 -10.10 -2.73 -5.40
CA ASP A 63 -10.14 -2.15 -6.76
C ASP A 63 -9.31 -2.94 -7.78
N ALA A 64 -8.49 -3.89 -7.32
CA ALA A 64 -7.70 -4.73 -8.20
C ALA A 64 -8.58 -5.59 -9.12
N LYS A 65 -8.13 -5.78 -10.36
CA LYS A 65 -8.82 -6.69 -11.28
C LYS A 65 -8.87 -8.11 -10.70
N PRO A 66 -10.00 -8.81 -10.83
CA PRO A 66 -10.12 -10.15 -10.28
C PRO A 66 -9.17 -11.13 -10.98
N PHE A 67 -8.60 -12.04 -10.19
CA PHE A 67 -7.82 -13.16 -10.67
C PHE A 67 -8.34 -14.45 -10.02
N PRO A 68 -8.57 -15.54 -10.78
CA PRO A 68 -9.08 -16.79 -10.21
C PRO A 68 -8.06 -17.37 -9.24
N ARG A 69 -8.38 -17.35 -7.94
CA ARG A 69 -7.52 -17.88 -6.89
C ARG A 69 -7.58 -19.42 -6.89
N PRO A 70 -6.43 -20.11 -6.94
CA PRO A 70 -6.39 -21.57 -6.77
C PRO A 70 -6.55 -21.98 -5.30
N ASP A 71 -7.04 -23.21 -5.08
CA ASP A 71 -7.24 -23.79 -3.74
C ASP A 71 -6.04 -24.58 -3.21
N TYR A 72 -4.99 -24.76 -4.01
CA TYR A 72 -3.75 -25.42 -3.58
C TYR A 72 -2.77 -24.43 -2.94
N MET A 73 -1.72 -24.94 -2.28
CA MET A 73 -0.68 -24.09 -1.70
C MET A 73 0.16 -23.40 -2.78
N PHE A 74 0.27 -22.08 -2.69
CA PHE A 74 1.16 -21.25 -3.49
C PHE A 74 1.69 -20.11 -2.61
N ALA A 75 2.73 -19.42 -3.08
CA ALA A 75 3.34 -18.30 -2.38
C ALA A 75 3.75 -17.22 -3.37
N ASP A 76 4.10 -16.05 -2.83
CA ASP A 76 4.70 -14.94 -3.57
C ASP A 76 6.13 -14.67 -3.06
N ILE A 77 6.99 -14.15 -3.92
CA ILE A 77 8.36 -13.74 -3.60
C ILE A 77 8.63 -12.38 -4.25
N VAL A 78 8.46 -11.33 -3.46
CA VAL A 78 8.65 -9.94 -3.88
C VAL A 78 9.32 -9.13 -2.77
N GLY A 79 9.89 -7.99 -3.14
CA GLY A 79 10.46 -7.03 -2.20
C GLY A 79 10.13 -5.61 -2.66
N THR A 80 10.16 -4.66 -1.72
CA THR A 80 9.94 -3.23 -2.03
C THR A 80 10.99 -2.66 -2.99
N GLY A 81 12.17 -3.27 -3.04
CA GLY A 81 13.32 -2.76 -3.79
C GLY A 81 13.84 -1.43 -3.23
N GLY A 82 14.68 -0.75 -4.01
CA GLY A 82 15.23 0.56 -3.66
C GLY A 82 16.35 0.53 -2.61
N ASP A 83 16.97 -0.63 -2.39
CA ASP A 83 18.08 -0.82 -1.44
C ASP A 83 19.44 -0.30 -1.95
N GLY A 84 19.51 0.11 -3.23
CA GLY A 84 20.73 0.61 -3.86
C GLY A 84 21.81 -0.46 -4.09
N SER A 85 21.48 -1.75 -3.98
CA SER A 85 22.45 -2.84 -4.03
C SER A 85 22.96 -3.16 -5.44
N ASN A 86 22.29 -2.66 -6.49
CA ASN A 86 22.52 -3.04 -7.90
C ASN A 86 22.54 -4.56 -8.12
N SER A 87 21.77 -5.30 -7.31
CA SER A 87 21.61 -6.74 -7.49
C SER A 87 20.90 -7.05 -8.80
N ILE A 88 21.10 -8.28 -9.31
CA ILE A 88 20.27 -8.82 -10.39
C ILE A 88 18.82 -9.05 -9.89
N ASN A 89 17.95 -9.53 -10.78
CA ASN A 89 16.56 -9.89 -10.47
C ASN A 89 16.49 -11.19 -9.64
N ILE A 90 16.89 -11.12 -8.37
CA ILE A 90 17.00 -12.27 -7.47
C ILE A 90 15.63 -12.94 -7.28
N SER A 91 14.59 -12.18 -6.91
CA SER A 91 13.24 -12.74 -6.68
C SER A 91 12.69 -13.44 -7.92
N THR A 92 12.89 -12.87 -9.11
CA THR A 92 12.48 -13.49 -10.38
C THR A 92 13.20 -14.81 -10.64
N THR A 93 14.53 -14.84 -10.48
CA THR A 93 15.31 -16.07 -10.65
C THR A 93 14.89 -17.14 -9.64
N SER A 94 14.72 -16.75 -8.37
CA SER A 94 14.27 -17.64 -7.29
C SER A 94 12.88 -18.20 -7.54
N ALA A 95 11.96 -17.44 -8.14
CA ALA A 95 10.62 -17.91 -8.46
C ALA A 95 10.64 -19.09 -9.45
N PHE A 96 11.49 -19.04 -10.49
CA PHE A 96 11.65 -20.16 -11.42
C PHE A 96 12.29 -21.38 -10.75
N VAL A 97 13.31 -21.17 -9.92
CA VAL A 97 13.99 -22.26 -9.20
C VAL A 97 13.03 -22.94 -8.22
N ALA A 98 12.22 -22.19 -7.47
CA ALA A 98 11.28 -22.74 -6.50
C ALA A 98 10.13 -23.54 -7.17
N ALA A 99 9.81 -23.24 -8.42
CA ALA A 99 8.77 -23.92 -9.19
C ALA A 99 9.27 -25.14 -9.99
N SER A 100 10.59 -25.34 -10.08
CA SER A 100 11.23 -26.40 -10.89
C SER A 100 11.28 -27.75 -10.18
#